data_AF-A0A409YV97-F1
#
_entry.id   AF-A0A409YV97-F1
#
_cell.length_a   1.000
_cell.length_b   1.000
_cell.length_c   1.000
_cell.angle_alpha   90.00
_cell.angle_beta   90.00
_cell.angle_gamma   90.00
#
_symmetry.space_group_name_H-M   'P 1'
#
loop_
_entity.id
_entity.type
_entity.pdbx_description
1 polymer ?
#
loop_
_entity_poly.entity_id
_entity_poly.type
_entity_poly.pdbx_seq_one_letter_code
_entity_poly.pdbx_strand_id
1 'polypeptide(L)'
;MKVAVFALLAALPFATAVPTWEGLNGRSSIGSLIPGASQITAKGPVAKPTEVKHLTVHEPGTIGNITIKPETRSGSPMFYINQNALWLLVNETTVYPVNIHNSTGFHELPMQLVLGKQRQGVTAGTWRWKGTQLYYDMPGGQSNMGLYFHCLTKSGQFNTFMSPVPVAPPNGCQMMTLHSFTREYK
;
A
#
# COMPACT_ATOMS: atom_id res chain seq x y z
N MET A 1 63.62 0.75 15.25
CA MET A 1 62.47 0.34 16.10
C MET A 1 61.27 1.30 16.06
N LYS A 2 61.39 2.55 15.56
CA LYS A 2 60.26 3.51 15.52
C LYS A 2 59.34 3.42 14.29
N VAL A 3 59.79 2.77 13.22
CA VAL A 3 59.02 2.66 11.95
C VAL A 3 57.95 1.56 12.01
N ALA A 4 58.17 0.49 12.77
CA ALA A 4 57.23 -0.62 12.89
C ALA A 4 55.94 -0.25 13.66
N VAL A 5 56.01 0.71 14.59
CA VAL A 5 54.87 1.15 15.40
C VAL A 5 53.88 1.98 14.58
N PHE A 6 54.37 2.75 13.62
CA PHE A 6 53.51 3.59 12.76
C PHE A 6 52.70 2.77 11.75
N ALA A 7 53.26 1.67 11.24
CA ALA A 7 52.56 0.76 10.33
C ALA A 7 51.39 0.03 11.02
N LEU A 8 51.51 -0.27 12.31
CA LEU A 8 50.45 -0.95 13.07
C LEU A 8 49.24 -0.03 13.36
N LEU A 9 49.48 1.27 13.57
CA LEU A 9 48.43 2.26 13.83
C LEU A 9 47.63 2.63 12.57
N ALA A 10 48.23 2.54 11.39
CA ALA A 10 47.56 2.83 10.11
C ALA A 10 46.63 1.71 9.62
N ALA A 11 46.69 0.50 10.20
CA ALA A 11 45.85 -0.64 9.82
C ALA A 11 44.51 -0.71 10.57
N LEU A 12 44.34 0.07 11.66
CA LEU A 12 43.13 0.04 12.49
C LEU A 12 41.84 0.61 11.86
N PRO A 13 41.83 1.52 10.85
CA PRO A 13 40.56 2.03 10.30
C PRO A 13 39.89 1.10 9.28
N PHE A 14 40.52 -0.01 8.86
CA PHE A 14 39.89 -0.94 7.91
C PHE A 14 38.94 -1.95 8.58
N ALA A 15 38.99 -2.09 9.91
CA ALA A 15 38.12 -3.02 10.64
C ALA A 15 36.73 -2.44 10.96
N THR A 16 36.53 -1.12 10.87
CA THR A 16 35.23 -0.47 11.12
C THR A 16 34.41 -0.24 9.85
N ALA A 17 34.94 -0.62 8.68
CA ALA A 17 34.28 -0.45 7.39
C ALA A 17 33.62 -1.74 6.85
N VAL A 18 33.56 -2.81 7.65
CA VAL A 18 32.67 -3.92 7.35
C VAL A 18 31.27 -3.49 7.82
N PRO A 19 30.28 -3.30 6.93
CA PRO A 19 28.91 -3.11 7.38
C PRO A 19 28.54 -4.34 8.20
N THR A 20 28.51 -4.21 9.53
CA THR A 20 28.01 -5.27 10.38
C THR A 20 26.53 -5.38 10.09
N TRP A 21 26.15 -6.44 9.37
CA TRP A 21 24.76 -6.82 9.17
C TRP A 21 24.15 -7.39 10.46
N GLU A 22 24.53 -6.85 11.62
CA GLU A 22 23.96 -7.11 12.94
C GLU A 22 22.55 -6.52 12.99
N GLY A 23 21.63 -7.23 12.33
CA GLY A 23 20.24 -6.83 12.12
C GLY A 23 19.50 -7.71 11.12
N LEU A 24 20.19 -8.55 10.34
CA LEU A 24 19.57 -9.48 9.38
C LEU A 24 19.01 -10.78 10.00
N ASN A 25 19.08 -10.95 11.32
CA ASN A 25 18.53 -12.13 12.01
C ASN A 25 17.03 -12.05 12.32
N GLY A 26 16.29 -11.18 11.64
CA GLY A 26 14.86 -11.36 11.46
C GLY A 26 14.63 -12.13 10.18
N ARG A 27 14.26 -13.41 10.26
CA ARG A 27 13.71 -14.18 9.13
C ARG A 27 12.37 -13.56 8.69
N SER A 28 12.42 -12.38 8.08
CA SER A 28 11.35 -11.91 7.21
C SER A 28 11.50 -12.68 5.93
N SER A 29 10.47 -13.47 5.59
CA SER A 29 10.39 -14.27 4.38
C SER A 29 11.12 -13.61 3.21
N ILE A 30 12.02 -14.37 2.55
CA ILE A 30 12.81 -13.98 1.37
C ILE A 30 11.94 -13.40 0.22
N GLY A 31 10.61 -13.46 0.33
CA GLY A 31 9.64 -12.96 -0.65
C GLY A 31 9.30 -11.47 -0.65
N SER A 32 10.07 -10.58 -0.02
CA SER A 32 9.84 -9.13 -0.22
C SER A 32 11.15 -8.35 -0.35
N LEU A 33 11.78 -8.46 -1.52
CA LEU A 33 12.91 -7.63 -1.94
C LEU A 33 12.59 -6.13 -1.97
N ILE A 34 11.32 -5.74 -1.79
CA ILE A 34 10.89 -4.35 -1.78
C ILE A 34 10.63 -3.92 -0.33
N PRO A 35 11.48 -3.06 0.26
CA PRO A 35 11.28 -2.53 1.60
C PRO A 35 9.90 -1.86 1.74
N GLY A 36 9.17 -2.24 2.78
CA GLY A 36 7.88 -1.64 3.10
C GLY A 36 6.68 -2.14 2.28
N ALA A 37 6.84 -3.22 1.51
CA ALA A 37 5.71 -3.94 0.93
C ALA A 37 4.96 -4.74 1.99
N SER A 38 3.63 -4.66 1.95
CA SER A 38 2.75 -5.27 2.94
C SER A 38 1.36 -5.51 2.38
N GLN A 39 0.64 -6.44 2.99
CA GLN A 39 -0.78 -6.63 2.68
C GLN A 39 -1.58 -5.46 3.24
N ILE A 40 -2.63 -5.07 2.52
CA ILE A 40 -3.55 -4.02 2.97
C ILE A 40 -4.87 -4.67 3.40
N THR A 41 -5.16 -4.61 4.70
CA THR A 41 -6.38 -5.12 5.32
C THR A 41 -7.44 -4.03 5.39
N ALA A 42 -8.67 -4.33 4.97
CA ALA A 42 -9.82 -3.45 5.16
C ALA A 42 -10.45 -3.67 6.54
N LYS A 43 -10.78 -2.57 7.24
CA LYS A 43 -11.47 -2.56 8.53
C LYS A 43 -12.73 -1.68 8.44
N GLY A 44 -13.82 -2.10 9.06
CA GLY A 44 -15.11 -1.39 9.02
C GLY A 44 -16.30 -2.34 9.19
N PRO A 45 -17.54 -1.88 8.97
CA PRO A 45 -18.75 -2.70 8.96
C PRO A 45 -18.80 -3.68 7.76
N VAL A 46 -17.73 -3.74 6.95
CA VAL A 46 -17.63 -4.53 5.72
C VAL A 46 -17.61 -6.03 5.97
N ALA A 47 -17.51 -6.53 7.21
CA ALA A 47 -17.36 -7.97 7.44
C ALA A 47 -18.18 -8.49 8.63
N LYS A 48 -18.66 -9.73 8.49
CA LYS A 48 -18.85 -10.62 9.64
C LYS A 48 -17.54 -10.59 10.45
N PRO A 49 -17.57 -10.48 11.79
CA PRO A 49 -16.37 -10.26 12.61
C PRO A 49 -15.25 -11.30 12.42
N THR A 50 -15.55 -12.43 11.80
CA THR A 50 -14.69 -13.61 11.67
C THR A 50 -13.80 -13.61 10.43
N GLU A 51 -14.04 -12.75 9.42
CA GLU A 51 -13.28 -12.79 8.16
C GLU A 51 -12.40 -11.56 7.96
N VAL A 52 -11.10 -11.79 7.80
CA VAL A 52 -10.15 -10.75 7.40
C VAL A 52 -10.29 -10.50 5.90
N LYS A 53 -10.44 -9.23 5.53
CA LYS A 53 -10.58 -8.81 4.14
C LYS A 53 -9.42 -7.95 3.71
N HIS A 54 -8.99 -8.11 2.47
CA HIS A 54 -7.83 -7.44 1.91
C HIS A 54 -8.19 -6.65 0.66
N LEU A 55 -7.45 -5.56 0.45
CA LEU A 55 -7.43 -4.84 -0.81
C LEU A 55 -6.86 -5.76 -1.89
N THR A 56 -7.56 -5.91 -3.00
CA THR A 56 -7.14 -6.78 -4.11
C THR A 56 -7.72 -6.29 -5.43
N VAL A 57 -7.36 -6.96 -6.51
CA VAL A 57 -8.00 -6.81 -7.82
C VAL A 57 -9.10 -7.85 -8.01
N HIS A 58 -10.03 -7.59 -8.93
CA HIS A 58 -11.09 -8.57 -9.23
C HIS A 58 -10.52 -9.91 -9.72
N GLU A 59 -9.54 -9.86 -10.61
CA GLU A 59 -8.88 -11.05 -11.15
C GLU A 59 -7.35 -10.90 -10.96
N PRO A 60 -6.71 -11.78 -10.17
CA PRO A 60 -5.27 -11.71 -9.92
C PRO A 60 -4.44 -11.66 -11.20
N GLY A 61 -3.45 -10.79 -11.25
CA GLY A 61 -2.57 -10.62 -12.42
C GLY A 61 -3.14 -9.75 -13.54
N THR A 62 -4.40 -9.32 -13.45
CA THR A 62 -5.01 -8.41 -14.42
C THR A 62 -5.01 -6.96 -13.91
N ILE A 63 -4.97 -6.01 -14.85
CA ILE A 63 -5.26 -4.60 -14.56
C ILE A 63 -6.77 -4.39 -14.48
N GLY A 64 -7.22 -3.45 -13.64
CA GLY A 64 -8.65 -3.18 -13.51
C GLY A 64 -9.04 -2.61 -12.15
N ASN A 65 -10.33 -2.72 -11.84
CA ASN A 65 -10.88 -2.11 -10.63
C ASN A 65 -10.35 -2.81 -9.37
N ILE A 66 -10.00 -2.00 -8.38
CA ILE A 66 -9.61 -2.48 -7.07
C ILE A 66 -10.87 -2.71 -6.22
N THR A 67 -10.84 -3.78 -5.44
CA THR A 67 -11.96 -4.27 -4.65
C THR A 67 -11.46 -4.85 -3.33
N ILE A 68 -12.39 -5.26 -2.46
CA ILE A 68 -12.11 -5.88 -1.17
C ILE A 68 -12.65 -7.30 -1.18
N LYS A 69 -11.77 -8.27 -0.96
CA LYS A 69 -12.16 -9.69 -0.89
C LYS A 69 -11.66 -10.32 0.42
N PRO A 70 -12.33 -11.37 0.93
CA PRO A 70 -11.75 -12.19 1.98
C PRO A 70 -10.41 -12.78 1.53
N GLU A 71 -9.56 -13.10 2.51
CA GLU A 71 -8.30 -13.78 2.23
C GLU A 71 -8.52 -15.07 1.44
N THR A 72 -7.69 -15.30 0.42
CA THR A 72 -7.76 -16.48 -0.44
C THR A 72 -6.58 -17.41 -0.17
N ARG A 73 -6.68 -18.69 -0.55
CA ARG A 73 -5.59 -19.66 -0.39
C ARG A 73 -4.29 -19.25 -1.10
N SER A 74 -4.38 -18.48 -2.19
CA SER A 74 -3.23 -17.95 -2.93
C SER A 74 -2.52 -16.80 -2.20
N GLY A 75 -3.00 -16.39 -1.03
CA GLY A 75 -2.50 -15.24 -0.29
C GLY A 75 -3.09 -13.92 -0.78
N SER A 76 -2.86 -12.88 0.01
CA SER A 76 -3.29 -11.51 -0.30
C SER A 76 -2.15 -10.74 -0.99
N PRO A 77 -2.47 -9.88 -1.97
CA PRO A 77 -1.46 -9.11 -2.69
C PRO A 77 -0.70 -8.13 -1.79
N MET A 78 0.55 -7.88 -2.17
CA MET A 78 1.45 -6.98 -1.46
C MET A 78 1.46 -5.61 -2.13
N PHE A 79 1.35 -4.56 -1.33
CA PHE A 79 1.39 -3.18 -1.78
C PHE A 79 2.50 -2.41 -1.08
N TYR A 80 3.06 -1.42 -1.75
CA TYR A 80 4.04 -0.51 -1.15
C TYR A 80 3.86 0.90 -1.68
N ILE A 81 4.36 1.88 -0.93
CA ILE A 81 4.38 3.27 -1.37
C ILE A 81 5.80 3.61 -1.80
N ASN A 82 5.94 4.13 -3.01
CA ASN A 82 7.19 4.65 -3.55
C ASN A 82 6.92 5.92 -4.35
N GLN A 83 7.70 6.98 -4.10
CA GLN A 83 7.55 8.29 -4.76
C GLN A 83 6.11 8.80 -4.74
N ASN A 84 5.49 8.83 -3.56
CA ASN A 84 4.11 9.29 -3.33
C ASN A 84 3.03 8.51 -4.08
N ALA A 85 3.36 7.37 -4.69
CA ALA A 85 2.42 6.49 -5.39
C ALA A 85 2.30 5.15 -4.66
N LEU A 86 1.09 4.61 -4.62
CA LEU A 86 0.83 3.25 -4.16
C LEU A 86 1.00 2.28 -5.34
N TRP A 87 1.76 1.22 -5.12
CA TRP A 87 2.09 0.21 -6.11
C TRP A 87 1.65 -1.16 -5.61
N LEU A 88 1.08 -1.95 -6.52
CA LEU A 88 0.85 -3.37 -6.34
C LEU A 88 2.07 -4.14 -6.84
N LEU A 89 2.59 -5.03 -6.00
CA LEU A 89 3.61 -6.00 -6.37
C LEU A 89 2.91 -7.28 -6.87
N VAL A 90 3.07 -7.59 -8.16
CA VAL A 90 2.48 -8.81 -8.76
C VAL A 90 3.48 -9.96 -8.74
N ASN A 91 4.75 -9.67 -9.05
CA ASN A 91 5.86 -10.61 -9.03
C ASN A 91 7.19 -9.81 -8.89
N GLU A 92 8.34 -10.48 -8.94
CA GLU A 92 9.66 -9.86 -8.74
C GLU A 92 10.02 -8.76 -9.76
N THR A 93 9.44 -8.79 -10.96
CA THR A 93 9.78 -7.88 -12.07
C THR A 93 8.66 -6.92 -12.45
N THR A 94 7.46 -7.14 -11.94
CA THR A 94 6.23 -6.49 -12.39
C THR A 94 5.52 -5.82 -11.22
N VAL A 95 5.40 -4.50 -11.34
CA VAL A 95 4.66 -3.65 -10.42
C VAL A 95 3.66 -2.80 -11.19
N TYR A 96 2.50 -2.58 -10.59
CA TYR A 96 1.44 -1.77 -11.21
C TYR A 96 1.02 -0.63 -10.28
N PRO A 97 0.92 0.61 -10.77
CA PRO A 97 0.45 1.71 -9.95
C PRO A 97 -1.06 1.60 -9.68
N VAL A 98 -1.42 1.95 -8.45
CA VAL A 98 -2.81 2.20 -8.07
C VAL A 98 -3.15 3.65 -8.41
N ASN A 99 -3.98 3.80 -9.43
CA ASN A 99 -4.48 5.06 -9.94
C ASN A 99 -5.81 5.43 -9.30
N ILE A 100 -6.14 6.71 -9.40
CA ILE A 100 -7.38 7.27 -8.90
C ILE A 100 -8.07 7.94 -10.07
N HIS A 101 -9.19 7.38 -10.48
CA HIS A 101 -9.97 7.89 -11.61
C HIS A 101 -11.20 8.62 -11.10
N ASN A 102 -11.50 9.76 -11.74
CA ASN A 102 -12.77 10.42 -11.55
C ASN A 102 -13.89 9.53 -12.12
N SER A 103 -14.84 9.15 -11.28
CA SER A 103 -15.96 8.31 -11.67
C SER A 103 -17.17 9.19 -11.95
N THR A 104 -17.35 9.61 -13.20
CA THR A 104 -18.45 10.51 -13.60
C THR A 104 -19.81 9.81 -13.76
N GLY A 105 -19.99 8.62 -13.19
CA GLY A 105 -21.23 7.85 -13.36
C GLY A 105 -21.67 7.02 -12.16
N PHE A 106 -20.96 7.10 -11.03
CA PHE A 106 -21.14 6.17 -9.91
C PHE A 106 -21.30 6.88 -8.56
N HIS A 107 -22.55 7.18 -8.19
CA HIS A 107 -22.95 7.75 -6.89
C HIS A 107 -22.17 9.02 -6.53
N GLU A 108 -22.51 9.61 -5.39
CA GLU A 108 -21.93 10.86 -4.87
C GLU A 108 -20.42 10.77 -4.54
N LEU A 109 -19.75 9.67 -4.93
CA LEU A 109 -18.34 9.42 -4.67
C LEU A 109 -17.51 9.73 -5.92
N PRO A 110 -16.69 10.78 -5.88
CA PRO A 110 -16.05 11.28 -7.09
C PRO A 110 -14.89 10.41 -7.58
N MET A 111 -14.30 9.55 -6.74
CA MET A 111 -13.02 8.91 -7.05
C MET A 111 -13.00 7.41 -6.80
N GLN A 112 -12.56 6.66 -7.81
CA GLN A 112 -12.41 5.20 -7.76
C GLN A 112 -10.94 4.79 -7.83
N LEU A 113 -10.57 3.76 -7.06
CA LEU A 113 -9.24 3.13 -7.13
C LEU A 113 -9.21 2.11 -8.28
N VAL A 114 -8.23 2.25 -9.16
CA VAL A 114 -8.06 1.40 -10.35
C VAL A 114 -6.58 1.06 -10.51
N LEU A 115 -6.28 -0.21 -10.75
CA LEU A 115 -4.95 -0.65 -11.10
C LEU A 115 -4.68 -0.43 -12.60
N GLY A 116 -3.59 0.26 -12.95
CA GLY A 116 -3.22 0.52 -14.34
C GLY A 116 -1.82 0.03 -14.70
N LYS A 117 -1.45 0.11 -15.99
CA LYS A 117 -0.07 -0.16 -16.44
C LYS A 117 0.88 1.03 -16.21
N GLN A 118 0.32 2.23 -16.13
CA GLN A 118 1.03 3.49 -15.97
C GLN A 118 0.26 4.39 -15.02
N ARG A 119 0.93 5.40 -14.45
CA ARG A 119 0.29 6.40 -13.59
C ARG A 119 -0.69 7.23 -14.42
N GLN A 120 -1.96 7.21 -14.06
CA GLN A 120 -3.05 7.89 -14.77
C GLN A 120 -4.10 8.42 -13.80
N GLY A 121 -5.03 9.25 -14.28
CA GLY A 121 -6.07 9.88 -13.46
C GLY A 121 -5.53 11.04 -12.62
N VAL A 122 -5.87 11.09 -11.34
CA VAL A 122 -5.41 12.14 -10.41
C VAL A 122 -3.97 11.83 -9.98
N THR A 123 -3.00 12.48 -10.64
CA THR A 123 -1.56 12.24 -10.43
C THR A 123 -0.92 13.15 -9.39
N ALA A 124 -1.56 14.27 -9.06
CA ALA A 124 -1.00 15.30 -8.18
C ALA A 124 -1.12 15.00 -6.68
N GLY A 125 -1.88 13.98 -6.28
CA GLY A 125 -1.98 13.57 -4.89
C GLY A 125 -0.88 12.62 -4.44
N THR A 126 -0.80 12.43 -3.13
CA THR A 126 0.25 11.69 -2.43
C THR A 126 -0.36 10.60 -1.57
N TRP A 127 0.08 9.37 -1.78
CA TRP A 127 -0.17 8.26 -0.89
C TRP A 127 0.78 8.29 0.30
N ARG A 128 0.27 8.11 1.51
CA ARG A 128 1.10 7.94 2.72
C ARG A 128 0.43 7.08 3.77
N TRP A 129 1.24 6.57 4.69
CA TRP A 129 0.77 5.91 5.90
C TRP A 129 0.68 6.91 7.05
N LYS A 130 -0.34 6.78 7.90
CA LYS A 130 -0.45 7.45 9.21
C LYS A 130 -0.74 6.38 10.25
N GLY A 131 0.28 6.01 11.02
CA GLY A 131 0.25 4.75 11.77
C GLY A 131 0.10 3.58 10.80
N THR A 132 -0.89 2.71 11.04
CA THR A 132 -1.20 1.59 10.15
C THR A 132 -2.13 1.96 9.00
N GLN A 133 -2.79 3.12 9.03
CA GLN A 133 -3.86 3.47 8.10
C GLN A 133 -3.34 4.19 6.84
N LEU A 134 -3.90 3.86 5.69
CA LEU A 134 -3.55 4.42 4.38
C LEU A 134 -4.32 5.71 4.11
N TYR A 135 -3.61 6.78 3.74
CA TYR A 135 -4.17 8.08 3.39
C TYR A 135 -3.81 8.43 1.94
N TYR A 136 -4.69 9.20 1.32
CA TYR A 136 -4.43 9.92 0.08
C TYR A 136 -4.68 11.41 0.29
N ASP A 137 -3.63 12.21 0.13
CA ASP A 137 -3.68 13.66 0.25
C ASP A 137 -3.64 14.29 -1.14
N MET A 138 -4.56 15.21 -1.41
CA MET A 138 -4.56 16.00 -2.62
C MET A 138 -3.84 17.34 -2.40
N PRO A 139 -3.39 18.00 -3.48
CA PRO A 139 -2.93 19.38 -3.41
C PRO A 139 -3.97 20.29 -2.74
N GLY A 140 -3.50 21.30 -1.99
CA GLY A 140 -4.39 22.23 -1.27
C GLY A 140 -4.87 21.72 0.09
N GLY A 141 -4.25 20.68 0.65
CA GLY A 141 -4.50 20.22 2.01
C GLY A 141 -5.75 19.35 2.18
N GLN A 142 -6.42 18.99 1.09
CA GLN A 142 -7.53 18.04 1.11
C GLN A 142 -7.00 16.62 1.29
N SER A 143 -7.74 15.78 2.01
CA SER A 143 -7.33 14.42 2.32
C SER A 143 -8.57 13.55 2.45
N ASN A 144 -8.49 12.30 2.02
CA ASN A 144 -9.58 11.35 2.26
C ASN A 144 -9.75 10.97 3.73
N MET A 145 -8.90 11.50 4.64
CA MET A 145 -8.87 11.18 6.06
C MET A 145 -8.73 9.68 6.34
N GLY A 146 -8.16 8.94 5.39
CA GLY A 146 -8.03 7.49 5.42
C GLY A 146 -9.35 6.73 5.34
N LEU A 147 -10.43 7.38 4.90
CA LEU A 147 -11.73 6.77 4.65
C LEU A 147 -11.83 6.32 3.18
N TYR A 148 -12.39 5.13 3.02
CA TYR A 148 -12.68 4.50 1.73
C TYR A 148 -14.08 3.91 1.77
N PHE A 149 -14.63 3.63 0.59
CA PHE A 149 -15.97 3.09 0.45
C PHE A 149 -15.93 1.84 -0.43
N HIS A 150 -16.62 0.81 0.02
CA HIS A 150 -16.83 -0.44 -0.70
C HIS A 150 -18.26 -0.45 -1.23
N CYS A 151 -18.43 -0.22 -2.53
CA CYS A 151 -19.73 0.01 -3.15
C CYS A 151 -20.01 -1.01 -4.23
N LEU A 152 -21.25 -1.50 -4.27
CA LEU A 152 -21.74 -2.33 -5.36
C LEU A 152 -21.96 -1.44 -6.60
N THR A 153 -21.36 -1.83 -7.72
CA THR A 153 -21.51 -1.10 -8.98
C THR A 153 -22.68 -1.62 -9.82
N LYS A 154 -23.04 -0.91 -10.89
CA LYS A 154 -24.16 -1.25 -11.80
C LYS A 154 -23.90 -2.59 -12.51
N SER A 155 -22.63 -2.98 -12.64
CA SER A 155 -22.22 -4.28 -13.15
C SER A 155 -22.39 -5.42 -12.13
N GLY A 156 -22.86 -5.13 -10.91
CA GLY A 156 -22.98 -6.10 -9.83
C GLY A 156 -21.65 -6.45 -9.16
N GLN A 157 -20.58 -5.73 -9.46
CA GLN A 157 -19.26 -5.93 -8.85
C GLN A 157 -19.00 -4.87 -7.78
N PHE A 158 -18.37 -5.27 -6.67
CA PHE A 158 -17.93 -4.30 -5.68
C PHE A 158 -16.61 -3.64 -6.08
N ASN A 159 -16.53 -2.32 -5.95
CA ASN A 159 -15.30 -1.56 -6.18
C ASN A 159 -14.96 -0.70 -4.96
N THR A 160 -13.70 -0.29 -4.89
CA THR A 160 -13.19 0.61 -3.84
C THR A 160 -13.15 2.05 -4.35
N PHE A 161 -13.81 2.92 -3.59
CA PHE A 161 -13.91 4.36 -3.86
C PHE A 161 -13.36 5.16 -2.68
N MET A 162 -13.14 6.45 -2.90
CA MET A 162 -12.84 7.42 -1.85
C MET A 162 -13.37 8.80 -2.22
N SER A 163 -13.39 9.70 -1.25
CA SER A 163 -13.69 11.10 -1.45
C SER A 163 -12.58 11.93 -0.80
N PRO A 164 -12.10 13.01 -1.43
CA PRO A 164 -11.09 13.87 -0.83
C PRO A 164 -11.66 14.82 0.23
N VAL A 165 -12.99 14.92 0.26
CA VAL A 165 -13.76 15.65 1.25
C VAL A 165 -14.57 14.64 2.05
N PRO A 166 -14.58 14.70 3.39
CA PRO A 166 -15.41 13.83 4.20
C PRO A 166 -16.88 13.95 3.79
N VAL A 167 -17.47 12.82 3.41
CA VAL A 167 -18.87 12.70 3.02
C VAL A 167 -19.46 11.47 3.71
N ALA A 168 -20.77 11.50 3.94
CA ALA A 168 -21.47 10.30 4.39
C ALA A 168 -21.36 9.20 3.31
N PRO A 169 -21.35 7.91 3.71
CA PRO A 169 -21.36 6.83 2.75
C PRO A 169 -22.67 6.88 1.95
N PRO A 170 -22.62 6.82 0.60
CA PRO A 170 -23.83 6.74 -0.21
C PRO A 170 -24.64 5.48 0.10
N ASN A 171 -25.91 5.50 -0.28
CA ASN A 171 -26.79 4.34 -0.14
C ASN A 171 -26.19 3.09 -0.80
N GLY A 172 -26.08 2.00 -0.04
CA GLY A 172 -25.52 0.72 -0.51
C GLY A 172 -23.99 0.64 -0.50
N CYS A 173 -23.30 1.70 -0.06
CA CYS A 173 -21.86 1.69 0.16
C CYS A 173 -21.53 1.40 1.63
N GLN A 174 -20.43 0.70 1.86
CA GLN A 174 -19.90 0.46 3.19
C GLN A 174 -18.63 1.29 3.39
N MET A 175 -18.59 2.10 4.45
CA MET A 175 -17.40 2.87 4.82
C MET A 175 -16.35 1.96 5.44
N MET A 176 -15.07 2.18 5.14
CA MET A 176 -13.97 1.38 5.68
C MET A 176 -12.67 2.19 5.75
N THR A 177 -11.71 1.63 6.46
CA THR A 177 -10.32 2.09 6.52
C THR A 177 -9.40 0.99 6.00
N LEU A 178 -8.29 1.38 5.37
CA LEU A 178 -7.30 0.46 4.82
C LEU A 178 -6.04 0.49 5.67
N HIS A 179 -5.56 -0.68 6.10
CA HIS A 179 -4.48 -0.80 7.07
C HIS A 179 -3.36 -1.73 6.61
N SER A 180 -2.13 -1.42 7.00
CA SER A 180 -0.95 -2.29 6.88
C SER A 180 -0.31 -2.47 8.25
N PHE A 181 -0.13 -3.72 8.69
CA PHE A 181 0.43 -4.06 10.01
C PHE A 181 1.88 -4.55 9.96
N THR A 182 2.42 -4.86 8.77
CA THR A 182 3.79 -5.38 8.61
C THR A 182 4.89 -4.33 8.83
N ARG A 183 4.53 -3.12 9.30
CA ARG A 183 5.45 -1.98 9.49
C ARG A 183 5.83 -1.74 10.95
N GLU A 184 5.72 -2.75 11.83
CA GLU A 184 6.34 -2.68 13.16
C GLU A 184 7.87 -2.77 13.03
N TYR A 185 8.49 -1.66 12.62
CA TYR A 185 9.89 -1.38 12.91
C TYR A 185 9.91 -0.56 14.20
N LYS A 186 10.52 -1.13 15.24
CA LYS A 186 10.99 -0.40 16.43
C LYS A 186 12.07 0.60 16.04
#